data_AF-A0A935PYT6-F1
#
_entry.id   AF-A0A935PYT6-F1
#
_cell.length_a   1.000
_cell.length_b   1.000
_cell.length_c   1.000
_cell.angle_alpha   90.00
_cell.angle_beta   90.00
_cell.angle_gamma   90.00
#
_symmetry.space_group_name_H-M   'P 1'
#
loop_
_entity.id
_entity.type
_entity.pdbx_description
1 polymer ?
#
loop_
_entity_poly.entity_id
_entity_poly.type
_entity_poly.pdbx_seq_one_letter_code
_entity_poly.pdbx_strand_id
1 'polypeptide(L)'
;MDDLDNPFESRHRKHVANCPRCRTSHSYVDVKHPMANDPGYWVVQCSGCSKPFCITGLHDVFDSYGISIVVLAREEGDVRESEHPIAQEVARHNLDLNALSLVYDFDACPLYECACARPLDIAALRQLEKEIEAVNMQYRYRIHYGIKGRFYAQYVVAKVNFTCECGAVHEAVFYRRFVIDPDQPPLKATDFVLADVSGAQLTDALDGIRSKDDAMDLLTKLVMRWNLLADQIVIASPFIGHQFLSKEKQIAIWEWLLSMLDARITVFVTRSTSWKAYREAMEKTGLPVDILEQFSLENKVVSAGQSKQDFHAKFYAGISDDWCEVYSGSANLLRGPSMENTSFRSMTRETFNRRYLARMALKKPLPVSEYKANERSLVMYGSS
;
A
#
# COMPACT_ATOMS: atom_id res chain seq x y z
N MET A 1 -6.82 -24.07 3.68
CA MET A 1 -7.88 -24.66 2.84
C MET A 1 -7.24 -24.70 1.47
N ASP A 2 -6.67 -25.86 1.14
CA ASP A 2 -5.86 -26.02 -0.06
C ASP A 2 -6.75 -25.81 -1.28
N ASP A 3 -6.41 -24.81 -2.10
CA ASP A 3 -6.97 -24.66 -3.43
C ASP A 3 -6.75 -25.97 -4.19
N LEU A 4 -7.85 -26.56 -4.67
CA LEU A 4 -7.81 -27.64 -5.64
C LEU A 4 -7.29 -27.05 -6.96
N ASP A 5 -5.98 -26.92 -7.07
CA ASP A 5 -5.27 -26.46 -8.26
C ASP A 5 -5.75 -27.25 -9.49
N ASN A 6 -6.23 -26.54 -10.51
CA ASN A 6 -6.52 -27.10 -11.82
C ASN A 6 -5.26 -27.78 -12.38
N PRO A 7 -5.24 -29.11 -12.59
CA PRO A 7 -4.03 -29.83 -13.02
C PRO A 7 -3.59 -29.47 -14.45
N PHE A 8 -4.39 -28.68 -15.18
CA PHE A 8 -4.12 -28.26 -16.54
C PHE A 8 -3.59 -26.82 -16.64
N GLU A 9 -3.44 -26.09 -15.53
CA GLU A 9 -2.93 -24.72 -15.53
C GLU A 9 -1.42 -24.66 -15.22
N SER A 10 -0.74 -23.73 -15.89
CA SER A 10 0.65 -23.39 -15.61
C SER A 10 0.77 -22.84 -14.19
N ARG A 11 1.78 -23.32 -13.45
CA ARG A 11 2.06 -22.86 -12.08
C ARG A 11 3.10 -21.76 -12.11
N HIS A 12 2.74 -20.60 -11.58
CA HIS A 12 3.64 -19.45 -11.46
C HIS A 12 4.13 -19.34 -10.01
N ARG A 13 5.42 -19.53 -9.79
CA ARG A 13 6.02 -19.48 -8.44
C ARG A 13 6.93 -18.27 -8.31
N LYS A 14 6.69 -17.42 -7.32
CA LYS A 14 7.57 -16.26 -7.04
C LYS A 14 8.81 -16.71 -6.27
N HIS A 15 9.95 -16.25 -6.73
CA HIS A 15 11.25 -16.49 -6.14
C HIS A 15 12.05 -15.19 -6.01
N VAL A 16 12.95 -15.16 -5.04
CA VAL A 16 14.04 -14.20 -4.95
C VAL A 16 15.35 -14.96 -4.88
N ALA A 17 16.35 -14.52 -5.66
CA ALA A 17 17.73 -14.97 -5.56
C ALA A 17 18.64 -13.80 -5.18
N ASN A 18 19.56 -14.01 -4.23
CA ASN A 18 20.58 -13.03 -3.90
C ASN A 18 21.82 -13.19 -4.77
N CYS A 19 22.38 -12.07 -5.22
CA CYS A 19 23.66 -12.07 -5.92
C CYS A 19 24.75 -12.69 -5.03
N PRO A 20 25.50 -13.70 -5.51
CA PRO A 20 26.53 -14.37 -4.70
C PRO A 20 27.72 -13.48 -4.33
N ARG A 21 27.83 -12.28 -4.93
CA ARG A 21 28.94 -11.34 -4.70
C ARG A 21 28.57 -10.20 -3.75
N CYS A 22 27.40 -9.59 -3.95
CA CYS A 22 26.99 -8.37 -3.22
C CYS A 22 25.68 -8.52 -2.45
N ARG A 23 25.05 -9.70 -2.51
CA ARG A 23 23.78 -10.05 -1.85
C ARG A 23 22.58 -9.21 -2.24
N THR A 24 22.66 -8.38 -3.29
CA THR A 24 21.47 -7.71 -3.82
C THR A 24 20.46 -8.74 -4.30
N SER A 25 19.22 -8.62 -3.81
CA SER A 25 18.11 -9.53 -4.08
C SER A 25 17.45 -9.25 -5.44
N HIS A 26 17.09 -10.31 -6.16
CA HIS A 26 16.50 -10.22 -7.50
C HIS A 26 15.27 -11.13 -7.61
N SER A 27 14.13 -10.55 -7.95
CA SER A 27 12.83 -11.25 -8.00
C SER A 27 12.50 -11.78 -9.40
N TYR A 28 12.01 -13.01 -9.45
CA TYR A 28 11.57 -13.67 -10.68
C TYR A 28 10.39 -14.61 -10.42
N VAL A 29 9.74 -15.02 -11.50
CA VAL A 29 8.69 -16.04 -11.50
C VAL A 29 9.20 -17.25 -12.26
N ASP A 30 9.26 -18.38 -11.57
CA ASP A 30 9.51 -19.71 -12.14
C ASP A 30 8.17 -20.30 -12.62
N VAL A 31 8.08 -20.55 -13.92
CA VAL A 31 6.89 -21.10 -14.57
C VAL A 31 7.06 -22.59 -14.76
N LYS A 32 6.05 -23.35 -14.33
CA LYS A 32 5.96 -24.79 -14.55
C LYS A 32 4.67 -25.13 -15.28
N HIS A 33 4.78 -25.63 -16.50
CA HIS A 33 3.67 -26.16 -17.27
C HIS A 33 3.36 -27.62 -16.87
N PRO A 34 2.10 -28.05 -17.05
CA PRO A 34 1.71 -29.43 -16.75
C PRO A 34 2.26 -30.47 -17.74
N MET A 35 2.56 -30.09 -18.99
CA MET A 35 2.89 -31.05 -20.06
C MET A 35 4.38 -31.05 -20.44
N ALA A 36 4.92 -29.92 -20.86
CA ALA A 36 6.29 -29.79 -21.35
C ALA A 36 6.95 -28.58 -20.69
N ASN A 37 8.20 -28.72 -20.27
CA ASN A 37 8.97 -27.64 -19.69
C ASN A 37 10.40 -27.74 -20.23
N ASP A 38 11.05 -26.60 -20.40
CA ASP A 38 12.45 -26.50 -20.82
C ASP A 38 13.36 -26.15 -19.61
N PRO A 39 13.81 -27.14 -18.82
CA PRO A 39 14.51 -26.88 -17.57
C PRO A 39 15.93 -26.36 -17.81
N GLY A 40 16.36 -25.43 -16.97
CA GLY A 40 17.69 -24.87 -17.09
C GLY A 40 18.00 -23.73 -16.13
N TYR A 41 18.76 -22.77 -16.62
CA TYR A 41 19.24 -21.63 -15.85
C TYR A 41 19.26 -20.35 -16.66
N TRP A 42 19.26 -19.23 -15.94
CA TRP A 42 19.51 -17.92 -16.50
C TRP A 42 20.87 -17.41 -16.09
N VAL A 43 21.53 -16.71 -17.01
CA VAL A 43 22.59 -15.76 -16.68
C VAL A 43 21.93 -14.39 -16.55
N VAL A 44 22.06 -13.77 -15.38
CA VAL A 44 21.44 -12.47 -15.08
C VAL A 44 22.48 -11.43 -14.71
N GLN A 45 22.23 -10.17 -15.05
CA GLN A 45 23.08 -9.06 -14.60
C GLN A 45 22.63 -8.58 -13.23
N CYS A 46 23.56 -8.51 -12.27
CA CYS A 46 23.24 -8.00 -10.96
C CYS A 46 22.96 -6.49 -10.96
N SER A 47 21.82 -6.04 -10.44
CA SER A 47 21.50 -4.60 -10.35
C SER A 47 22.36 -3.84 -9.33
N GLY A 48 22.96 -4.53 -8.34
CA GLY A 48 23.81 -3.91 -7.32
C GLY A 48 25.27 -3.74 -7.75
N CYS A 49 25.89 -4.80 -8.25
CA CYS A 49 27.32 -4.78 -8.62
C CYS A 49 27.60 -4.88 -10.12
N SER A 50 26.56 -4.94 -10.96
CA SER A 50 26.63 -5.08 -12.43
C SER A 50 27.32 -6.35 -12.93
N LYS A 51 27.72 -7.28 -12.04
CA LYS A 51 28.38 -8.54 -12.42
C LYS A 51 27.34 -9.63 -12.75
N PRO A 52 27.58 -10.45 -13.78
CA PRO A 52 26.73 -11.59 -14.07
C PRO A 52 26.78 -12.68 -12.99
N PHE A 53 25.67 -13.39 -12.80
CA PHE A 53 25.57 -14.60 -11.99
C PHE A 53 24.43 -15.50 -12.50
N CYS A 54 24.39 -16.76 -12.07
CA CYS A 54 23.40 -17.73 -12.50
C CYS A 54 22.26 -17.92 -11.52
N ILE A 55 21.03 -17.97 -12.04
CA ILE A 55 19.83 -18.45 -11.33
C ILE A 55 19.45 -19.79 -11.96
N THR A 56 19.36 -20.84 -11.14
CA THR A 56 19.28 -22.23 -11.60
C THR A 56 18.01 -22.91 -11.14
N GLY A 57 17.71 -24.09 -11.71
CA GLY A 57 16.58 -24.91 -11.28
C GLY A 57 15.24 -24.31 -11.70
N LEU A 58 15.23 -23.55 -12.80
CA LEU A 58 14.02 -23.11 -13.46
C LEU A 58 13.36 -24.31 -14.13
N HIS A 59 12.04 -24.41 -14.02
CA HIS A 59 11.28 -25.45 -14.69
C HIS A 59 11.22 -25.18 -16.18
N ASP A 60 10.90 -23.94 -16.56
CA ASP A 60 10.87 -23.49 -17.95
C ASP A 60 11.66 -22.18 -18.11
N VAL A 61 12.80 -22.22 -18.79
CA VAL A 61 13.68 -21.04 -18.91
C VAL A 61 13.13 -19.96 -19.84
N PHE A 62 12.23 -20.29 -20.76
CA PHE A 62 11.73 -19.34 -21.75
C PHE A 62 10.45 -18.65 -21.28
N ASP A 63 9.56 -19.39 -20.61
CA ASP A 63 8.29 -18.86 -20.10
C ASP A 63 8.40 -18.28 -18.68
N SER A 64 9.45 -18.63 -17.93
CA SER A 64 9.80 -17.90 -16.72
C SER A 64 10.13 -16.43 -17.03
N TYR A 65 9.82 -15.52 -16.11
CA TYR A 65 10.09 -14.09 -16.31
C TYR A 65 10.63 -13.38 -15.07
N GLY A 66 11.51 -12.41 -15.31
CA GLY A 66 12.01 -11.50 -14.27
C GLY A 66 11.04 -10.36 -14.01
N ILE A 67 10.84 -10.00 -12.74
CA ILE A 67 10.03 -8.81 -12.39
C ILE A 67 10.90 -7.54 -12.46
N SER A 68 12.15 -7.65 -12.04
CA SER A 68 13.13 -6.56 -11.96
C SER A 68 14.55 -7.04 -12.25
N ILE A 69 14.66 -7.99 -13.18
CA ILE A 69 15.91 -8.65 -13.57
C ILE A 69 16.23 -8.40 -15.04
N VAL A 70 17.50 -8.15 -15.33
CA VAL A 70 18.04 -8.19 -16.69
C VAL A 70 18.60 -9.60 -16.94
N VAL A 71 17.88 -10.38 -17.74
CA VAL A 71 18.32 -11.71 -18.21
C VAL A 71 19.24 -11.52 -19.41
N LEU A 72 20.50 -11.94 -19.28
CA LEU A 72 21.51 -11.86 -20.33
C LEU A 72 21.45 -13.08 -21.26
N ALA A 73 21.24 -14.26 -20.70
CA ALA A 73 21.11 -15.52 -21.44
C ALA A 73 20.14 -16.48 -20.75
N ARG A 74 19.51 -17.33 -21.54
CA ARG A 74 18.62 -18.43 -21.11
C ARG A 74 19.20 -19.71 -21.68
N GLU A 75 19.55 -20.64 -20.82
CA GLU A 75 20.28 -21.85 -21.19
C GLU A 75 19.54 -23.07 -20.64
N GLU A 76 19.27 -24.05 -21.49
CA GLU A 76 18.71 -25.34 -21.08
C GLU A 76 19.79 -26.24 -20.46
N GLY A 77 19.41 -27.12 -19.53
CA GLY A 77 20.31 -28.12 -18.95
C GLY A 77 21.06 -27.67 -17.69
N ASP A 78 22.19 -28.31 -17.40
CA ASP A 78 22.93 -28.15 -16.14
C ASP A 78 23.86 -26.93 -16.17
N VAL A 79 23.86 -26.16 -15.10
CA VAL A 79 24.67 -24.94 -14.91
C VAL A 79 26.17 -25.21 -14.75
N ARG A 80 26.61 -26.47 -14.64
CA ARG A 80 28.01 -26.85 -14.41
C ARG A 80 28.99 -26.28 -15.44
N GLU A 81 28.50 -25.94 -16.63
CA GLU A 81 29.31 -25.38 -17.72
C GLU A 81 29.38 -23.83 -17.69
N SER A 82 28.68 -23.18 -16.77
CA SER A 82 28.68 -21.72 -16.67
C SER A 82 29.96 -21.18 -16.02
N GLU A 83 30.54 -20.15 -16.63
CA GLU A 83 31.68 -19.39 -16.08
C GLU A 83 31.26 -18.41 -14.96
N HIS A 84 29.96 -18.28 -14.69
CA HIS A 84 29.41 -17.33 -13.73
C HIS A 84 29.03 -17.98 -12.40
N PRO A 85 29.19 -17.28 -11.26
CA PRO A 85 28.85 -17.84 -9.96
C PRO A 85 27.35 -18.11 -9.84
N ILE A 86 26.98 -19.18 -9.16
CA ILE A 86 25.58 -19.60 -8.96
C ILE A 86 25.02 -18.96 -7.69
N ALA A 87 23.79 -18.46 -7.74
CA ALA A 87 23.08 -18.01 -6.56
C ALA A 87 22.79 -19.19 -5.61
N GLN A 88 23.33 -19.12 -4.39
CA GLN A 88 23.11 -20.14 -3.35
C GLN A 88 21.95 -19.76 -2.41
N GLU A 89 21.70 -18.48 -2.26
CA GLU A 89 20.64 -17.93 -1.42
C GLU A 89 19.39 -17.67 -2.28
N VAL A 90 18.46 -18.62 -2.31
CA VAL A 90 17.20 -18.54 -3.07
C VAL A 90 16.02 -18.83 -2.15
N ALA A 91 15.02 -17.96 -2.17
CA ALA A 91 13.79 -18.11 -1.41
C ALA A 91 12.58 -18.19 -2.34
N ARG A 92 11.71 -19.18 -2.12
CA ARG A 92 10.36 -19.24 -2.70
C ARG A 92 9.39 -18.55 -1.75
N HIS A 93 8.51 -17.70 -2.27
CA HIS A 93 7.53 -17.01 -1.43
C HIS A 93 6.18 -16.84 -2.14
N ASN A 94 5.13 -16.62 -1.35
CA ASN A 94 3.87 -16.01 -1.82
C ASN A 94 3.54 -14.76 -1.00
N LEU A 95 4.56 -14.13 -0.43
CA LEU A 95 4.44 -12.95 0.41
C LEU A 95 4.44 -11.70 -0.45
N ASP A 96 3.49 -10.81 -0.20
CA ASP A 96 3.53 -9.42 -0.61
C ASP A 96 3.19 -8.53 0.58
N LEU A 97 4.17 -8.33 1.46
CA LEU A 97 4.00 -7.52 2.67
C LEU A 97 3.87 -6.02 2.39
N ASN A 98 4.03 -5.61 1.13
CA ASN A 98 3.91 -4.21 0.68
C ASN A 98 2.65 -3.98 -0.17
N ALA A 99 1.81 -5.02 -0.33
CA ALA A 99 0.53 -4.90 -1.02
C ALA A 99 -0.39 -3.93 -0.28
N LEU A 100 -0.85 -2.92 -1.00
CA LEU A 100 -1.93 -2.05 -0.54
C LEU A 100 -3.27 -2.76 -0.70
N SER A 101 -3.99 -2.92 0.41
CA SER A 101 -5.37 -3.36 0.46
C SER A 101 -6.24 -2.19 0.95
N LEU A 102 -6.68 -1.37 0.00
CA LEU A 102 -7.49 -0.19 0.31
C LEU A 102 -8.97 -0.55 0.27
N VAL A 103 -9.51 -0.96 1.42
CA VAL A 103 -10.94 -1.29 1.57
C VAL A 103 -11.62 -0.15 2.32
N TYR A 104 -12.38 0.68 1.60
CA TYR A 104 -13.15 1.77 2.21
C TYR A 104 -14.46 1.24 2.78
N ASP A 105 -14.63 1.33 4.10
CA ASP A 105 -15.86 0.92 4.77
C ASP A 105 -16.91 2.05 4.73
N PHE A 106 -17.90 1.90 3.86
CA PHE A 106 -18.98 2.88 3.68
C PHE A 106 -20.07 2.79 4.75
N ASP A 107 -20.10 1.71 5.55
CA ASP A 107 -21.07 1.49 6.62
C ASP A 107 -20.54 1.98 7.98
N ALA A 108 -19.21 2.08 8.13
CA ALA A 108 -18.54 2.69 9.28
C ALA A 108 -18.74 4.21 9.36
N CYS A 109 -18.27 4.82 10.46
CA CYS A 109 -18.38 6.26 10.75
C CYS A 109 -18.04 7.13 9.50
N PRO A 110 -18.95 8.00 9.03
CA PRO A 110 -18.78 8.74 7.77
C PRO A 110 -17.67 9.79 7.89
N LEU A 111 -16.81 9.88 6.87
CA LEU A 111 -15.77 10.92 6.83
C LEU A 111 -16.32 12.25 6.30
N TYR A 112 -17.32 12.19 5.43
CA TYR A 112 -17.91 13.36 4.80
C TYR A 112 -19.36 13.54 5.25
N GLU A 113 -19.65 14.74 5.72
CA GLU A 113 -20.99 15.16 6.10
C GLU A 113 -21.39 16.41 5.31
N CYS A 114 -22.67 16.48 4.95
CA CYS A 114 -23.26 17.68 4.38
C CYS A 114 -23.50 18.71 5.49
N ALA A 115 -23.67 19.98 5.13
CA ALA A 115 -24.10 21.03 6.05
C ALA A 115 -25.45 20.73 6.76
N CYS A 116 -26.27 19.83 6.21
CA CYS A 116 -27.48 19.33 6.87
C CYS A 116 -27.25 18.12 7.80
N ALA A 117 -25.99 17.81 8.14
CA ALA A 117 -25.55 16.67 8.95
C ALA A 117 -25.92 15.29 8.38
N ARG A 118 -26.18 15.20 7.07
CA ARG A 118 -26.39 13.91 6.39
C ARG A 118 -25.04 13.32 5.96
N PRO A 119 -24.82 12.01 6.15
CA PRO A 119 -23.61 11.33 5.69
C PRO A 119 -23.55 11.31 4.17
N LEU A 120 -22.42 11.75 3.62
CA LEU A 120 -22.20 11.83 2.18
C LEU A 120 -21.47 10.59 1.62
N ASP A 121 -20.73 9.83 2.43
CA ASP A 121 -20.02 8.62 2.02
C ASP A 121 -20.94 7.65 1.25
N ILE A 122 -22.06 7.26 1.87
CA ILE A 122 -23.00 6.29 1.29
C ILE A 122 -23.80 6.87 0.12
N ALA A 123 -24.08 8.19 0.15
CA ALA A 123 -24.76 8.87 -0.94
C ALA A 123 -23.88 8.91 -2.20
N ALA A 124 -22.59 9.20 -2.03
CA ALA A 124 -21.60 9.14 -3.08
C ALA A 124 -21.45 7.72 -3.64
N LEU A 125 -21.39 6.69 -2.79
CA LEU A 125 -21.31 5.29 -3.24
C LEU A 125 -22.51 4.91 -4.10
N ARG A 126 -23.73 5.21 -3.65
CA ARG A 126 -24.97 4.95 -4.39
C ARG A 126 -25.01 5.66 -5.73
N GLN A 127 -24.38 6.84 -5.85
CA GLN A 127 -24.27 7.50 -7.14
C GLN A 127 -23.26 6.78 -8.05
N LEU A 128 -22.09 6.40 -7.52
CA LEU A 128 -21.12 5.62 -8.28
C LEU A 128 -21.70 4.29 -8.77
N GLU A 129 -22.53 3.61 -7.97
CA GLU A 129 -23.22 2.38 -8.38
C GLU A 129 -24.10 2.58 -9.62
N LYS A 130 -24.77 3.73 -9.75
CA LYS A 130 -25.59 4.05 -10.93
C LYS A 130 -24.74 4.30 -12.17
N GLU A 131 -23.52 4.80 -11.99
CA GLU A 131 -22.62 5.19 -13.08
C GLU A 131 -21.52 4.13 -13.36
N ILE A 132 -21.53 3.02 -12.61
CA ILE A 132 -20.44 2.03 -12.62
C ILE A 132 -20.20 1.39 -13.98
N GLU A 133 -21.24 1.26 -14.81
CA GLU A 133 -21.11 0.73 -16.17
C GLU A 133 -20.27 1.66 -17.06
N ALA A 134 -20.50 2.97 -16.99
CA ALA A 134 -19.74 3.96 -17.73
C ALA A 134 -18.29 4.04 -17.22
N VAL A 135 -18.10 3.97 -15.91
CA VAL A 135 -16.77 3.88 -15.28
C VAL A 135 -16.01 2.64 -15.77
N ASN A 136 -16.66 1.48 -15.80
CA ASN A 136 -16.08 0.22 -16.30
C ASN A 136 -15.68 0.29 -17.77
N MET A 137 -16.49 0.96 -18.59
CA MET A 137 -16.18 1.19 -20.01
C MET A 137 -14.88 1.99 -20.17
N GLN A 138 -14.72 3.07 -19.40
CA GLN A 138 -13.49 3.86 -19.40
C GLN A 138 -12.29 3.05 -18.86
N TYR A 139 -12.48 2.28 -17.80
CA TYR A 139 -11.43 1.44 -17.21
C TYR A 139 -10.90 0.40 -18.21
N ARG A 140 -11.79 -0.34 -18.89
CA ARG A 140 -11.43 -1.31 -19.94
C ARG A 140 -10.70 -0.63 -21.11
N TYR A 141 -11.17 0.54 -21.52
CA TYR A 141 -10.47 1.33 -22.53
C TYR A 141 -9.02 1.63 -22.08
N ARG A 142 -8.79 2.02 -20.82
CA ARG A 142 -7.43 2.24 -20.30
C ARG A 142 -6.58 0.97 -20.24
N ILE A 143 -7.14 -0.20 -19.91
CA ILE A 143 -6.41 -1.48 -20.00
C ILE A 143 -5.87 -1.69 -21.42
N HIS A 144 -6.70 -1.51 -22.46
CA HIS A 144 -6.25 -1.69 -23.85
C HIS A 144 -5.11 -0.75 -24.25
N TYR A 145 -5.08 0.49 -23.73
CA TYR A 145 -3.94 1.39 -23.94
C TYR A 145 -2.72 0.99 -23.10
N GLY A 146 -2.93 0.51 -21.88
CA GLY A 146 -1.88 0.02 -20.99
C GLY A 146 -1.12 -1.16 -21.60
N ILE A 147 -1.84 -2.15 -22.15
CA ILE A 147 -1.25 -3.30 -22.87
C ILE A 147 -0.36 -2.85 -24.03
N LYS A 148 -0.73 -1.76 -24.71
CA LYS A 148 0.04 -1.18 -25.82
C LYS A 148 1.20 -0.28 -25.36
N GLY A 149 1.45 -0.17 -24.06
CA GLY A 149 2.46 0.73 -23.49
C GLY A 149 2.14 2.23 -23.68
N ARG A 150 0.87 2.58 -23.86
CA ARG A 150 0.41 3.96 -24.13
C ARG A 150 -0.32 4.60 -22.95
N PHE A 151 -0.41 3.89 -21.82
CA PHE A 151 -1.07 4.39 -20.62
C PHE A 151 -0.36 3.87 -19.38
N TYR A 152 0.03 4.80 -18.51
CA TYR A 152 0.64 4.52 -17.23
C TYR A 152 0.02 5.43 -16.19
N ALA A 153 -0.58 4.84 -15.17
CA ALA A 153 -1.05 5.51 -13.97
C ALA A 153 -0.98 4.53 -12.81
N GLN A 154 -0.63 5.01 -11.62
CA GLN A 154 -0.70 4.17 -10.42
C GLN A 154 -2.15 4.06 -9.93
N TYR A 155 -2.88 5.17 -9.96
CA TYR A 155 -4.29 5.25 -9.63
C TYR A 155 -5.12 5.79 -10.79
N VAL A 156 -6.33 5.28 -10.93
CA VAL A 156 -7.35 5.88 -11.79
C VAL A 156 -8.46 6.48 -10.94
N VAL A 157 -8.98 7.62 -11.41
CA VAL A 157 -9.95 8.45 -10.68
C VAL A 157 -11.25 8.55 -11.45
N ALA A 158 -12.37 8.39 -10.74
CA ALA A 158 -13.72 8.64 -11.22
C ALA A 158 -14.35 9.77 -10.39
N LYS A 159 -14.85 10.80 -11.04
CA LYS A 159 -15.56 11.91 -10.40
C LYS A 159 -17.05 11.76 -10.64
N VAL A 160 -17.84 11.77 -9.58
CA VAL A 160 -19.30 11.61 -9.68
C VAL A 160 -20.06 12.77 -9.06
N ASN A 161 -21.01 13.34 -9.80
CA ASN A 161 -21.87 14.42 -9.31
C ASN A 161 -23.12 13.84 -8.66
N PHE A 162 -23.47 14.32 -7.48
CA PHE A 162 -24.69 13.90 -6.78
C PHE A 162 -25.31 15.04 -5.97
N THR A 163 -26.55 14.83 -5.53
CA THR A 163 -27.30 15.80 -4.74
C THR A 163 -27.65 15.18 -3.40
N CYS A 164 -27.35 15.90 -2.32
CA CYS A 164 -27.77 15.53 -0.98
C CYS A 164 -29.30 15.67 -0.83
N GLU A 165 -29.90 14.99 0.15
CA GLU A 165 -31.33 15.08 0.45
C GLU A 165 -31.80 16.53 0.71
N CYS A 166 -30.91 17.41 1.19
CA CYS A 166 -31.22 18.83 1.40
C CYS A 166 -31.18 19.69 0.12
N GLY A 167 -30.83 19.10 -1.03
CA GLY A 167 -30.71 19.79 -2.32
C GLY A 167 -29.31 20.34 -2.61
N ALA A 168 -28.34 20.24 -1.68
CA ALA A 168 -26.96 20.64 -1.94
C ALA A 168 -26.30 19.72 -2.98
N VAL A 169 -25.57 20.31 -3.92
CA VAL A 169 -24.85 19.57 -4.98
C VAL A 169 -23.40 19.33 -4.57
N HIS A 170 -22.92 18.13 -4.82
CA HIS A 170 -21.58 17.68 -4.48
C HIS A 170 -20.93 16.91 -5.64
N GLU A 171 -19.61 17.03 -5.80
CA GLU A 171 -18.78 16.12 -6.60
C GLU A 171 -18.03 15.20 -5.61
N ALA A 172 -18.14 13.89 -5.81
CA ALA A 172 -17.33 12.90 -5.11
C ALA A 172 -16.18 12.42 -5.99
N VAL A 173 -14.98 12.33 -5.40
CA VAL A 173 -13.77 11.83 -6.06
C VAL A 173 -13.49 10.42 -5.57
N PHE A 174 -13.68 9.44 -6.44
CA PHE A 174 -13.38 8.04 -6.21
C PHE A 174 -12.07 7.66 -6.90
N TYR A 175 -11.31 6.74 -6.31
CA TYR A 175 -10.12 6.22 -6.95
C TYR A 175 -9.87 4.75 -6.62
N ARG A 176 -9.06 4.11 -7.46
CA ARG A 176 -8.51 2.77 -7.18
C ARG A 176 -7.15 2.61 -7.80
N ARG A 177 -6.40 1.60 -7.35
CA ARG A 177 -5.16 1.18 -8.03
C ARG A 177 -5.50 0.68 -9.43
N PHE A 178 -4.74 1.16 -10.41
CA PHE A 178 -4.83 0.69 -11.78
C PHE A 178 -4.01 -0.59 -11.94
N VAL A 179 -4.63 -1.63 -12.49
CA VAL A 179 -4.00 -2.92 -12.76
C VAL A 179 -4.27 -3.26 -14.22
N ILE A 180 -3.22 -3.56 -14.97
CA ILE A 180 -3.34 -4.04 -16.35
C ILE A 180 -3.58 -5.55 -16.28
N ASP A 181 -4.86 -5.92 -16.29
CA ASP A 181 -5.31 -7.30 -16.30
C ASP A 181 -6.42 -7.42 -17.36
N PRO A 182 -6.14 -8.06 -18.51
CA PRO A 182 -7.10 -8.23 -19.59
C PRO A 182 -8.33 -9.07 -19.21
N ASP A 183 -8.16 -9.98 -18.24
CA ASP A 183 -9.19 -10.93 -17.80
C ASP A 183 -9.94 -10.42 -16.56
N GLN A 184 -9.65 -9.18 -16.15
CA GLN A 184 -10.28 -8.57 -14.99
C GLN A 184 -11.81 -8.48 -15.17
N PRO A 185 -12.60 -9.02 -14.22
CA PRO A 185 -14.05 -8.87 -14.26
C PRO A 185 -14.47 -7.39 -14.14
N PRO A 186 -15.70 -7.02 -14.57
CA PRO A 186 -16.21 -5.68 -14.34
C PRO A 186 -16.10 -5.29 -12.86
N LEU A 187 -15.63 -4.08 -12.62
CA LEU A 187 -15.47 -3.50 -11.29
C LEU A 187 -16.82 -3.23 -10.64
N LYS A 188 -16.85 -3.34 -9.32
CA LYS A 188 -17.94 -2.86 -8.46
C LYS A 188 -17.62 -1.47 -7.94
N ALA A 189 -18.64 -0.71 -7.57
CA ALA A 189 -18.45 0.61 -6.94
C ALA A 189 -17.64 0.52 -5.63
N THR A 190 -17.83 -0.56 -4.88
CA THR A 190 -17.08 -0.87 -3.65
C THR A 190 -15.60 -1.20 -3.88
N ASP A 191 -15.17 -1.39 -5.13
CA ASP A 191 -13.75 -1.54 -5.47
C ASP A 191 -13.01 -0.19 -5.52
N PHE A 192 -13.75 0.92 -5.33
CA PHE A 192 -13.21 2.28 -5.30
C PHE A 192 -13.22 2.84 -3.87
N VAL A 193 -12.19 3.62 -3.59
CA VAL A 193 -12.00 4.39 -2.35
C VAL A 193 -12.53 5.81 -2.57
N LEU A 194 -13.28 6.33 -1.61
CA LEU A 194 -13.73 7.73 -1.62
C LEU A 194 -12.62 8.65 -1.07
N ALA A 195 -12.03 9.47 -1.93
CA ALA A 195 -10.94 10.37 -1.58
C ALA A 195 -11.38 11.80 -1.24
N ASP A 196 -12.49 12.28 -1.78
CA ASP A 196 -12.96 13.64 -1.48
C ASP A 196 -14.44 13.80 -1.81
N VAL A 197 -15.11 14.73 -1.13
CA VAL A 197 -16.46 15.19 -1.47
C VAL A 197 -16.50 16.70 -1.38
N SER A 198 -16.76 17.37 -2.51
CA SER A 198 -16.74 18.82 -2.58
C SER A 198 -17.75 19.46 -1.62
N GLY A 199 -17.35 20.48 -0.88
CA GLY A 199 -18.24 21.22 0.02
C GLY A 199 -18.47 20.56 1.39
N ALA A 200 -17.97 19.34 1.61
CA ALA A 200 -17.90 18.75 2.95
C ALA A 200 -16.74 19.34 3.74
N GLN A 201 -16.95 19.64 5.02
CA GLN A 201 -15.89 20.12 5.92
C GLN A 201 -15.40 18.96 6.78
N LEU A 202 -14.15 18.53 6.58
CA LEU A 202 -13.57 17.42 7.32
C LEU A 202 -13.53 17.65 8.84
N THR A 203 -13.42 18.89 9.29
CA THR A 203 -13.46 19.24 10.73
C THR A 203 -14.75 18.81 11.41
N ASP A 204 -15.88 18.84 10.70
CA ASP A 204 -17.19 18.51 11.27
C ASP A 204 -17.24 17.03 11.65
N ALA A 205 -16.65 16.17 10.82
CA ALA A 205 -16.52 14.75 11.09
C ALA A 205 -15.33 14.40 12.01
N LEU A 206 -14.26 15.22 12.06
CA LEU A 206 -12.98 14.82 12.67
C LEU A 206 -12.63 15.48 14.01
N ASP A 207 -13.28 16.57 14.39
CA ASP A 207 -13.07 17.21 15.70
C ASP A 207 -14.03 16.65 16.77
N GLY A 208 -13.55 16.53 18.00
CA GLY A 208 -14.38 16.25 19.18
C GLY A 208 -14.21 14.87 19.81
N ILE A 209 -15.16 14.54 20.68
CA ILE A 209 -15.18 13.31 21.48
C ILE A 209 -15.97 12.22 20.74
N ARG A 210 -15.36 11.04 20.57
CA ARG A 210 -15.96 9.91 19.85
C ARG A 210 -15.49 8.57 20.40
N SER A 211 -16.12 7.47 19.97
CA SER A 211 -15.60 6.15 20.32
C SER A 211 -14.23 5.94 19.67
N LYS A 212 -13.40 5.10 20.28
CA LYS A 212 -12.11 4.73 19.70
C LYS A 212 -12.27 4.04 18.34
N ASP A 213 -13.32 3.25 18.18
CA ASP A 213 -13.60 2.57 16.93
C ASP A 213 -13.89 3.57 15.81
N ASP A 214 -14.74 4.58 16.05
CA ASP A 214 -14.98 5.68 15.11
C ASP A 214 -13.69 6.45 14.80
N ALA A 215 -12.86 6.71 15.83
CA ALA A 215 -11.59 7.39 15.64
C ALA A 215 -10.62 6.59 14.73
N MET A 216 -10.64 5.26 14.79
CA MET A 216 -9.85 4.38 13.93
C MET A 216 -10.45 4.25 12.53
N ASP A 217 -11.78 4.22 12.40
CA ASP A 217 -12.46 4.25 11.10
C ASP A 217 -12.13 5.52 10.32
N LEU A 218 -12.23 6.66 10.99
CA LEU A 218 -11.94 7.96 10.38
C LEU A 218 -10.45 8.12 10.07
N LEU A 219 -9.56 7.64 10.94
CA LEU A 219 -8.13 7.58 10.62
C LEU A 219 -7.87 6.71 9.37
N THR A 220 -8.53 5.55 9.27
CA THR A 220 -8.40 4.65 8.11
C THR A 220 -8.81 5.37 6.84
N LYS A 221 -9.99 6.01 6.85
CA LYS A 221 -10.51 6.78 5.71
C LYS A 221 -9.61 7.96 5.35
N LEU A 222 -9.05 8.67 6.33
CA LEU A 222 -8.08 9.74 6.11
C LEU A 222 -6.77 9.26 5.48
N VAL A 223 -6.20 8.15 5.98
CA VAL A 223 -4.98 7.57 5.41
C VAL A 223 -5.23 7.12 3.97
N MET A 224 -6.37 6.48 3.71
CA MET A 224 -6.80 6.13 2.35
C MET A 224 -6.95 7.38 1.48
N ARG A 225 -7.56 8.47 1.96
CA ARG A 225 -7.60 9.75 1.24
C ARG A 225 -6.21 10.28 0.92
N TRP A 226 -5.30 10.28 1.88
CA TRP A 226 -3.93 10.79 1.69
C TRP A 226 -3.10 9.95 0.72
N ASN A 227 -3.37 8.65 0.56
CA ASN A 227 -2.69 7.84 -0.46
C ASN A 227 -2.91 8.39 -1.88
N LEU A 228 -4.05 9.03 -2.15
CA LEU A 228 -4.29 9.72 -3.41
C LEU A 228 -3.72 11.15 -3.39
N LEU A 229 -4.06 11.93 -2.36
CA LEU A 229 -3.92 13.39 -2.39
C LEU A 229 -2.60 13.94 -1.85
N ALA A 230 -1.90 13.21 -0.97
CA ALA A 230 -0.70 13.70 -0.31
C ALA A 230 0.57 13.20 -0.99
N ASP A 231 1.60 14.04 -1.05
CA ASP A 231 2.95 13.65 -1.47
C ASP A 231 3.63 12.75 -0.43
N GLN A 232 3.31 12.96 0.85
CA GLN A 232 3.83 12.17 1.97
C GLN A 232 2.77 11.94 3.04
N ILE A 233 2.89 10.80 3.72
CA ILE A 233 2.11 10.47 4.90
C ILE A 233 3.07 10.28 6.08
N VAL A 234 2.77 10.89 7.22
CA VAL A 234 3.49 10.65 8.47
C VAL A 234 2.54 10.02 9.47
N ILE A 235 2.91 8.84 9.98
CA ILE A 235 2.20 8.15 11.06
C ILE A 235 3.09 8.18 12.29
N ALA A 236 2.74 8.99 13.30
CA ALA A 236 3.50 9.09 14.54
C ALA A 236 2.67 8.59 15.72
N SER A 237 3.02 7.43 16.26
CA SER A 237 2.38 6.88 17.46
C SER A 237 3.41 6.15 18.34
N PRO A 238 3.52 6.46 19.64
CA PRO A 238 4.48 5.83 20.54
C PRO A 238 4.12 4.37 20.87
N PHE A 239 2.86 3.99 20.69
CA PHE A 239 2.36 2.65 20.99
C PHE A 239 1.43 2.15 19.89
N ILE A 240 1.59 0.87 19.55
CA ILE A 240 0.76 0.11 18.62
C ILE A 240 0.16 -1.04 19.43
N GLY A 241 -1.17 -1.08 19.56
CA GLY A 241 -1.80 -2.00 20.52
C GLY A 241 -1.49 -1.67 21.98
N HIS A 242 -1.67 -2.67 22.86
CA HIS A 242 -1.29 -2.60 24.27
C HIS A 242 -0.54 -3.86 24.70
N GLN A 243 0.24 -3.77 25.78
CA GLN A 243 1.13 -4.84 26.25
C GLN A 243 0.43 -6.18 26.58
N PHE A 244 -0.87 -6.14 26.89
CA PHE A 244 -1.67 -7.34 27.21
C PHE A 244 -2.29 -8.04 25.97
N LEU A 245 -2.00 -7.60 24.74
CA LEU A 245 -2.50 -8.29 23.55
C LEU A 245 -1.73 -9.59 23.33
N SER A 246 -2.44 -10.60 22.83
CA SER A 246 -1.78 -11.78 22.26
C SER A 246 -0.96 -11.38 21.03
N LYS A 247 0.03 -12.20 20.67
CA LYS A 247 0.91 -11.89 19.54
C LYS A 247 0.14 -11.91 18.21
N GLU A 248 -0.88 -12.75 18.09
CA GLU A 248 -1.78 -12.82 16.94
C GLU A 248 -2.59 -11.52 16.79
N LYS A 249 -3.16 -11.01 17.89
CA LYS A 249 -3.86 -9.71 17.88
C LYS A 249 -2.91 -8.56 17.59
N GLN A 250 -1.67 -8.63 18.08
CA GLN A 250 -0.65 -7.62 17.78
C GLN A 250 -0.32 -7.60 16.28
N ILE A 251 -0.18 -8.77 15.65
CA ILE A 251 0.05 -8.87 14.19
C ILE A 251 -1.14 -8.38 13.41
N ALA A 252 -2.37 -8.75 13.79
CA ALA A 252 -3.58 -8.28 13.10
C ALA A 252 -3.67 -6.74 13.08
N ILE A 253 -3.24 -6.05 14.15
CA ILE A 253 -3.17 -4.58 14.17
C ILE A 253 -2.11 -4.07 13.18
N TRP A 254 -0.94 -4.70 13.15
CA TRP A 254 0.11 -4.34 12.19
C TRP A 254 -0.31 -4.61 10.74
N GLU A 255 -0.93 -5.75 10.45
CA GLU A 255 -1.44 -6.08 9.13
C GLU A 255 -2.49 -5.06 8.69
N TRP A 256 -3.46 -4.74 9.55
CA TRP A 256 -4.44 -3.68 9.28
C TRP A 256 -3.76 -2.34 8.97
N LEU A 257 -2.84 -1.88 9.83
CA LEU A 257 -2.13 -0.62 9.61
C LEU A 257 -1.32 -0.63 8.30
N LEU A 258 -0.48 -1.65 8.10
CA LEU A 258 0.44 -1.70 6.98
C LEU A 258 -0.28 -1.91 5.64
N SER A 259 -1.44 -2.57 5.64
CA SER A 259 -2.26 -2.77 4.44
C SER A 259 -2.73 -1.48 3.77
N MET A 260 -2.82 -0.38 4.53
CA MET A 260 -3.26 0.92 4.00
C MET A 260 -2.13 1.93 3.80
N LEU A 261 -0.87 1.57 4.07
CA LEU A 261 0.26 2.50 4.04
C LEU A 261 1.15 2.27 2.82
N ASP A 262 1.16 3.22 1.88
CA ASP A 262 2.05 3.14 0.71
C ASP A 262 3.48 3.43 1.15
N ALA A 263 4.34 2.42 1.04
CA ALA A 263 5.73 2.51 1.48
C ALA A 263 6.57 3.55 0.74
N ARG A 264 6.12 4.03 -0.43
CA ARG A 264 6.83 5.05 -1.22
C ARG A 264 6.62 6.46 -0.69
N ILE A 265 5.55 6.68 0.07
CA ILE A 265 5.18 8.00 0.59
C ILE A 265 4.98 8.03 2.11
N THR A 266 4.95 6.87 2.78
CA THR A 266 4.69 6.79 4.21
C THR A 266 5.98 6.75 5.02
N VAL A 267 6.03 7.59 6.06
CA VAL A 267 7.03 7.55 7.13
C VAL A 267 6.35 7.18 8.44
N PHE A 268 6.77 6.07 9.04
CA PHE A 268 6.25 5.62 10.32
C PHE A 268 7.21 5.98 11.44
N VAL A 269 6.73 6.63 12.51
CA VAL A 269 7.50 7.01 13.68
C VAL A 269 6.89 6.35 14.92
N THR A 270 7.66 5.45 15.56
CA THR A 270 7.26 4.82 16.83
C THR A 270 8.45 4.60 17.75
N ARG A 271 8.22 4.01 18.92
CA ARG A 271 9.29 3.66 19.86
C ARG A 271 9.97 2.37 19.42
N SER A 272 11.26 2.24 19.75
CA SER A 272 11.99 0.98 19.47
C SER A 272 11.38 -0.23 20.18
N THR A 273 10.68 -0.04 21.30
CA THR A 273 9.93 -1.11 21.97
C THR A 273 8.79 -1.64 21.11
N SER A 274 8.05 -0.76 20.42
CA SER A 274 7.00 -1.16 19.49
C SER A 274 7.56 -1.88 18.27
N TRP A 275 8.69 -1.42 17.73
CA TRP A 275 9.41 -2.13 16.67
C TRP A 275 9.89 -3.52 17.10
N LYS A 276 10.44 -3.63 18.30
CA LYS A 276 10.87 -4.92 18.86
C LYS A 276 9.68 -5.87 18.99
N ALA A 277 8.56 -5.38 19.52
CA ALA A 277 7.37 -6.20 19.71
C ALA A 277 6.77 -6.69 18.38
N TYR A 278 6.84 -5.90 17.30
CA TYR A 278 6.53 -6.34 15.94
C TYR A 278 7.44 -7.47 15.48
N ARG A 279 8.76 -7.30 15.57
CA ARG A 279 9.74 -8.33 15.15
C ARG A 279 9.54 -9.65 15.90
N GLU A 280 9.36 -9.59 17.22
CA GLU A 280 9.06 -10.77 18.04
C GLU A 280 7.75 -11.46 17.65
N ALA A 281 6.75 -10.70 17.20
CA ALA A 281 5.47 -11.27 16.79
C ALA A 281 5.63 -11.98 15.43
N MET A 282 6.27 -11.32 14.46
CA MET A 282 6.59 -11.89 13.14
C MET A 282 7.44 -13.16 13.23
N GLU A 283 8.43 -13.20 14.13
CA GLU A 283 9.23 -14.40 14.37
C GLU A 283 8.37 -15.58 14.87
N LYS A 284 7.43 -15.32 15.77
CA LYS A 284 6.53 -16.35 16.30
C LYS A 284 5.53 -16.89 15.27
N THR A 285 5.20 -16.12 14.25
CA THR A 285 4.37 -16.60 13.12
C THR A 285 5.18 -17.26 12.01
N GLY A 286 6.48 -17.48 12.22
CA GLY A 286 7.33 -18.15 11.24
C GLY A 286 7.83 -17.24 10.12
N LEU A 287 7.77 -15.92 10.30
CA LEU A 287 8.26 -14.91 9.35
C LEU A 287 9.31 -13.99 10.00
N PRO A 288 10.50 -14.49 10.40
CA PRO A 288 11.53 -13.66 11.01
C PRO A 288 11.92 -12.47 10.11
N VAL A 289 11.87 -11.26 10.65
CA VAL A 289 12.05 -10.03 9.87
C VAL A 289 13.47 -9.91 9.31
N ASP A 290 14.47 -10.41 10.02
CA ASP A 290 15.87 -10.47 9.57
C ASP A 290 16.05 -11.36 8.34
N ILE A 291 15.33 -12.47 8.23
CA ILE A 291 15.31 -13.31 7.03
C ILE A 291 14.60 -12.58 5.89
N LEU A 292 13.47 -11.92 6.16
CA LEU A 292 12.77 -11.13 5.16
C LEU A 292 13.66 -10.00 4.60
N GLU A 293 14.38 -9.29 5.47
CA GLU A 293 15.34 -8.23 5.12
C GLU A 293 16.48 -8.76 4.23
N GLN A 294 16.99 -9.98 4.49
CA GLN A 294 18.03 -10.61 3.66
C GLN A 294 17.59 -10.86 2.22
N PHE A 295 16.29 -11.07 1.99
CA PHE A 295 15.70 -11.29 0.66
C PHE A 295 14.97 -10.06 0.12
N SER A 296 15.06 -8.91 0.81
CA SER A 296 14.33 -7.68 0.47
C SER A 296 12.80 -7.85 0.44
N LEU A 297 12.25 -8.84 1.16
CA LEU A 297 10.82 -9.20 1.22
C LEU A 297 10.08 -8.58 2.41
N GLU A 298 10.76 -7.82 3.25
CA GLU A 298 10.19 -7.15 4.40
C GLU A 298 9.21 -6.02 4.00
N ASN A 299 8.35 -5.63 4.94
CA ASN A 299 7.53 -4.43 4.74
C ASN A 299 8.42 -3.18 4.78
N LYS A 300 8.36 -2.39 3.70
CA LYS A 300 9.25 -1.25 3.49
C LYS A 300 8.89 -0.06 4.39
N VAL A 301 7.62 0.11 4.80
CA VAL A 301 7.23 1.10 5.83
C VAL A 301 7.92 0.81 7.17
N VAL A 302 8.00 -0.47 7.55
CA VAL A 302 8.71 -0.89 8.77
C VAL A 302 10.21 -0.65 8.62
N SER A 303 10.80 -1.06 7.49
CA SER A 303 12.26 -0.92 7.26
C SER A 303 12.71 0.55 7.24
N ALA A 304 11.89 1.45 6.68
CA ALA A 304 12.13 2.89 6.62
C ALA A 304 11.67 3.63 7.88
N GLY A 305 11.05 2.91 8.84
CA GLY A 305 10.51 3.45 10.06
C GLY A 305 11.56 4.14 10.92
N GLN A 306 11.16 5.23 11.58
CA GLN A 306 12.03 5.96 12.50
C GLN A 306 11.70 5.65 13.96
N SER A 307 12.73 5.54 14.78
CA SER A 307 12.60 5.38 16.23
C SER A 307 12.77 6.71 16.96
N LYS A 308 11.80 7.04 17.82
CA LYS A 308 11.88 8.16 18.78
C LYS A 308 11.37 7.67 20.14
N GLN A 309 12.11 7.91 21.24
CA GLN A 309 11.75 7.35 22.55
C GLN A 309 10.91 8.32 23.39
N ASP A 310 11.34 9.57 23.41
CA ASP A 310 10.83 10.70 24.17
C ASP A 310 9.70 11.42 23.41
N PHE A 311 8.68 10.66 23.00
CA PHE A 311 7.44 11.24 22.53
C PHE A 311 6.22 10.44 23.02
N HIS A 312 5.14 11.16 23.32
CA HIS A 312 3.83 10.59 23.64
C HIS A 312 2.72 11.12 22.70
N ALA A 313 3.08 12.06 21.83
CA ALA A 313 2.20 12.64 20.83
C ALA A 313 1.74 11.57 19.85
N LYS A 314 0.47 11.63 19.47
CA LYS A 314 -0.15 10.78 18.46
C LYS A 314 -0.71 11.71 17.40
N PHE A 315 -0.08 11.68 16.24
CA PHE A 315 -0.53 12.47 15.12
C PHE A 315 -0.26 11.76 13.81
N TYR A 316 -1.09 12.06 12.85
CA TYR A 316 -1.15 11.46 11.54
C TYR A 316 -1.31 12.61 10.56
N ALA A 317 -0.49 12.65 9.52
CA ALA A 317 -0.48 13.78 8.62
C ALA A 317 -0.37 13.37 7.17
N GLY A 318 -1.25 13.94 6.34
CA GLY A 318 -1.08 14.05 4.90
C GLY A 318 -0.37 15.36 4.59
N ILE A 319 0.61 15.30 3.70
CA ILE A 319 1.54 16.39 3.44
C ILE A 319 1.67 16.58 1.93
N SER A 320 1.48 17.82 1.48
CA SER A 320 1.79 18.33 0.14
C SER A 320 2.84 19.44 0.24
N ASP A 321 3.21 20.04 -0.88
CA ASP A 321 4.09 21.21 -0.93
C ASP A 321 3.47 22.45 -0.28
N ASP A 322 2.17 22.64 -0.47
CA ASP A 322 1.41 23.83 -0.11
C ASP A 322 0.51 23.64 1.13
N TRP A 323 0.04 22.42 1.36
CA TRP A 323 -0.82 22.09 2.49
C TRP A 323 -0.32 20.90 3.31
N CYS A 324 -0.70 20.87 4.57
CA CYS A 324 -0.63 19.73 5.46
C CYS A 324 -1.96 19.59 6.19
N GLU A 325 -2.46 18.36 6.28
CA GLU A 325 -3.56 18.00 7.15
C GLU A 325 -3.01 17.19 8.30
N VAL A 326 -3.46 17.49 9.52
CA VAL A 326 -3.02 16.77 10.71
C VAL A 326 -4.23 16.31 11.49
N TYR A 327 -4.37 15.00 11.63
CA TYR A 327 -5.25 14.36 12.57
C TYR A 327 -4.46 13.96 13.82
N SER A 328 -4.98 14.27 15.00
CA SER A 328 -4.29 14.01 16.28
C SER A 328 -5.30 13.69 17.36
N GLY A 329 -4.87 12.98 18.41
CA GLY A 329 -5.77 12.65 19.51
C GLY A 329 -5.10 11.87 20.63
N SER A 330 -5.93 11.39 21.56
CA SER A 330 -5.50 10.55 22.68
C SER A 330 -5.28 9.09 22.30
N ALA A 331 -5.92 8.63 21.22
CA ALA A 331 -6.05 7.23 20.86
C ALA A 331 -4.73 6.61 20.35
N ASN A 332 -4.25 5.56 21.02
CA ASN A 332 -3.27 4.65 20.41
C ASN A 332 -3.92 3.89 19.23
N LEU A 333 -3.09 3.38 18.33
CA LEU A 333 -3.51 2.59 17.17
C LEU A 333 -4.02 1.20 17.60
N LEU A 334 -5.28 1.13 18.03
CA LEU A 334 -6.06 -0.08 18.32
C LEU A 334 -7.55 0.25 18.46
N ARG A 335 -8.42 -0.71 18.18
CA ARG A 335 -9.88 -0.64 18.42
C ARG A 335 -10.26 -1.01 19.85
N GLY A 336 -11.37 -0.48 20.38
CA GLY A 336 -11.83 -0.80 21.73
C GLY A 336 -12.83 0.19 22.35
N PRO A 337 -13.23 -0.04 23.61
CA PRO A 337 -14.39 0.61 24.21
C PRO A 337 -14.14 2.03 24.77
N SER A 338 -12.93 2.60 24.61
CA SER A 338 -12.65 3.93 25.16
C SER A 338 -13.25 5.04 24.30
N MET A 339 -13.52 6.18 24.94
CA MET A 339 -13.80 7.43 24.24
C MET A 339 -12.50 8.20 24.05
N GLU A 340 -12.35 8.84 22.89
CA GLU A 340 -11.13 9.52 22.48
C GLU A 340 -11.47 10.97 22.09
N ASN A 341 -10.61 11.90 22.50
CA ASN A 341 -10.67 13.27 22.03
C ASN A 341 -9.76 13.40 20.81
N THR A 342 -10.31 13.90 19.72
CA THR A 342 -9.66 13.96 18.41
C THR A 342 -9.72 15.38 17.87
N SER A 343 -8.70 15.75 17.10
CA SER A 343 -8.64 17.04 16.41
C SER A 343 -8.00 16.91 15.05
N PHE A 344 -8.57 17.63 14.09
CA PHE A 344 -8.10 17.77 12.73
C PHE A 344 -7.79 19.22 12.39
N ARG A 345 -6.68 19.45 11.68
CA ARG A 345 -6.28 20.79 11.24
C ARG A 345 -5.63 20.76 9.87
N SER A 346 -6.10 21.62 8.98
CA SER A 346 -5.36 22.01 7.77
C SER A 346 -4.44 23.18 8.07
N MET A 347 -3.22 23.16 7.54
CA MET A 347 -2.23 24.22 7.69
C MET A 347 -1.24 24.23 6.54
N THR A 348 -0.43 25.29 6.43
CA THR A 348 0.67 25.32 5.44
C THR A 348 1.80 24.35 5.82
N ARG A 349 2.55 23.89 4.83
CA ARG A 349 3.76 23.06 5.01
C ARG A 349 4.77 23.68 5.99
N GLU A 350 5.00 24.98 5.88
CA GLU A 350 5.87 25.72 6.80
C GLU A 350 5.38 25.65 8.25
N THR A 351 4.08 25.87 8.46
CA THR A 351 3.47 25.82 9.80
C THR A 351 3.57 24.42 10.40
N PHE A 352 3.32 23.38 9.59
CA PHE A 352 3.48 22.00 9.99
C PHE A 352 4.93 21.69 10.39
N ASN A 353 5.90 22.05 9.56
CA ASN A 353 7.32 21.82 9.83
C ASN A 353 7.74 22.46 11.15
N ARG A 354 7.33 23.71 11.40
CA ARG A 354 7.63 24.43 12.65
C ARG A 354 6.95 23.84 13.89
N ARG A 355 5.67 23.43 13.77
CA ARG A 355 4.86 22.97 14.92
C ARG A 355 5.08 21.49 15.25
N TYR A 356 5.33 20.65 14.26
CA TYR A 356 5.44 19.20 14.40
C TYR A 356 6.87 18.72 14.18
N LEU A 357 7.40 18.81 12.96
CA LEU A 357 8.67 18.14 12.62
C LEU A 357 9.87 18.70 13.40
N ALA A 358 9.99 20.03 13.50
CA ALA A 358 11.05 20.67 14.26
C ALA A 358 11.00 20.31 15.76
N ARG A 359 9.79 20.09 16.30
CA ARG A 359 9.59 19.69 17.70
C ARG A 359 9.83 18.19 17.92
N MET A 360 9.51 17.37 16.92
CA MET A 360 9.79 15.94 16.93
C MET A 360 11.30 15.64 16.88
N ALA A 361 12.14 16.56 16.39
CA ALA A 361 13.59 16.44 16.37
C ALA A 361 14.05 15.03 15.91
N LEU A 362 13.52 14.60 14.77
CA LEU A 362 13.80 13.29 14.20
C LEU A 362 15.29 13.17 13.86
N LYS A 363 15.86 11.98 14.07
CA LYS A 363 17.29 11.72 13.79
C LYS A 363 17.63 11.92 12.31
N LYS A 364 16.67 11.64 11.43
CA LYS A 364 16.76 11.87 10.00
C LYS A 364 15.60 12.77 9.59
N PRO A 365 15.81 13.71 8.67
CA PRO A 365 14.69 14.44 8.08
C PRO A 365 13.72 13.44 7.45
N LEU A 366 12.49 13.89 7.19
CA LEU A 366 11.59 13.10 6.35
C LEU A 366 12.26 12.92 4.97
N PRO A 367 12.21 11.72 4.37
CA PRO A 367 12.66 11.52 3.00
C PRO A 367 11.89 12.44 2.06
N VAL A 368 12.50 12.79 0.93
CA VAL A 368 11.78 13.43 -0.17
C VAL A 368 10.80 12.41 -0.77
N SER A 369 9.61 12.85 -1.19
CA SER A 369 8.66 11.93 -1.81
C SER A 369 9.21 11.45 -3.15
N GLU A 370 9.07 10.15 -3.44
CA GLU A 370 9.53 9.58 -4.71
C GLU A 370 8.72 10.12 -5.90
N TYR A 371 7.43 10.38 -5.67
CA TYR A 371 6.50 10.92 -6.65
C TYR A 371 5.61 11.98 -6.01
N LYS A 372 5.11 12.92 -6.81
CA LYS A 372 4.07 13.86 -6.40
C LYS A 372 2.68 13.23 -6.52
N ALA A 373 1.73 13.70 -5.72
CA ALA A 373 0.36 13.18 -5.74
C ALA A 373 -0.29 13.26 -7.14
N ASN A 374 -0.10 14.39 -7.83
CA ASN A 374 -0.61 14.64 -9.18
C ASN A 374 0.04 13.77 -10.27
N GLU A 375 1.22 13.20 -10.03
CA GLU A 375 1.93 12.32 -10.98
C GLU A 375 1.44 10.87 -10.90
N ARG A 376 0.81 10.48 -9.79
CA ARG A 376 0.40 9.08 -9.55
C ARG A 376 -0.98 8.75 -10.07
N SER A 377 -1.82 9.75 -10.35
CA SER A 377 -3.23 9.52 -10.65
C SER A 377 -3.68 10.15 -11.95
N LEU A 378 -4.70 9.56 -12.57
CA LEU A 378 -5.32 10.09 -13.78
C LEU A 378 -6.85 9.97 -13.69
N VAL A 379 -7.54 11.05 -14.02
CA VAL A 379 -9.02 11.07 -14.12
C VAL A 379 -9.45 10.38 -15.39
N MET A 380 -10.11 9.23 -15.25
CA MET A 380 -10.61 8.45 -16.39
C MET A 380 -12.10 8.69 -16.66
N TYR A 381 -12.83 9.16 -15.65
CA TYR A 381 -14.27 9.37 -15.72
C TYR A 381 -14.68 10.62 -14.93
N GLY A 382 -15.62 11.37 -15.48
CA GLY A 382 -16.32 12.45 -14.79
C GLY A 382 -17.79 12.46 -15.22
N SER A 383 -18.72 12.55 -14.27
CA SER A 383 -20.14 12.77 -14.61
C SER A 383 -20.28 14.04 -15.42
N SER A 384 -21.21 13.99 -16.39
CA SER A 384 -21.59 15.14 -17.21
C SER A 384 -22.53 16.08 -16.46
#